data_AF-A0A955Z7Z3-F1
#
_entry.id   AF-A0A955Z7Z3-F1
#
_cell.length_a   1.000
_cell.length_b   1.000
_cell.length_c   1.000
_cell.angle_alpha   90.00
_cell.angle_beta   90.00
_cell.angle_gamma   90.00
#
_symmetry.space_group_name_H-M   'P 1'
#
loop_
_entity.id
_entity.type
_entity.pdbx_description
1 polymer ?
#
loop_
_entity_poly.entity_id
_entity_poly.type
_entity_poly.pdbx_seq_one_letter_code
_entity_poly.pdbx_strand_id
1 'polypeptide(L)'
;EDKLTYKAELSLLERFTVDIAVAAITDDGRRMKVRNTFCKEDGALAAVVESVVLWFDLAARKPTPPPPALRDVWLGCARTDDFVSW
;
A
#
# COMPACT_ATOMS: atom_id res chain seq x y z
N GLU A 1 12.54 -3.99 1.69
CA GLU A 1 12.93 -3.67 0.31
C GLU A 1 11.65 -3.48 -0.46
N ASP A 2 11.59 -2.39 -1.22
CA ASP A 2 10.43 -2.08 -2.06
C ASP A 2 10.59 -2.80 -3.39
N LYS A 3 9.49 -3.36 -3.91
CA LYS A 3 9.47 -4.06 -5.19
C LYS A 3 8.63 -3.28 -6.18
N LEU A 4 9.22 -2.99 -7.34
CA LEU A 4 8.58 -2.21 -8.38
C LEU A 4 8.61 -2.98 -9.70
N THR A 5 7.50 -2.96 -10.42
CA THR A 5 7.40 -3.53 -11.77
C THR A 5 6.68 -2.53 -12.67
N TYR A 6 7.35 -2.11 -13.75
CA TYR A 6 6.78 -1.25 -14.79
C TYR A 6 6.39 -2.10 -16.00
N LYS A 7 5.21 -1.85 -16.55
CA LYS A 7 4.61 -2.61 -17.67
C LYS A 7 4.22 -1.73 -18.84
N ALA A 8 3.78 -0.50 -18.58
CA ALA A 8 3.48 0.50 -19.59
C ALA A 8 3.80 1.90 -19.07
N GLU A 9 4.08 2.80 -20.00
CA GLU A 9 4.31 4.22 -19.72
C GLU A 9 2.98 4.97 -19.49
N LEU A 10 3.04 5.95 -18.57
CA LEU A 10 2.00 6.94 -18.34
C LEU A 10 2.50 8.28 -18.89
N SER A 11 1.70 8.90 -19.75
CA SER A 11 2.01 10.18 -20.38
C SER A 11 1.68 11.36 -19.47
N LEU A 12 2.21 12.53 -19.81
CA LEU A 12 1.91 13.76 -19.08
C LEU A 12 0.40 14.06 -19.13
N LEU A 13 -0.19 14.36 -17.97
CA LEU A 13 -1.64 14.60 -17.78
C LEU A 13 -2.55 13.43 -18.15
N GLU A 14 -2.01 12.23 -18.37
CA GLU A 14 -2.82 11.03 -18.59
C GLU A 14 -3.59 10.68 -17.32
N ARG A 15 -4.88 10.34 -17.47
CA ARG A 15 -5.69 9.85 -16.36
C ARG A 15 -5.36 8.37 -16.11
N PHE A 16 -5.19 8.03 -14.84
CA PHE A 16 -5.00 6.67 -14.39
C PHE A 16 -5.64 6.50 -13.00
N THR A 17 -5.78 5.26 -12.58
CA THR A 17 -6.27 4.87 -11.27
C THR A 17 -5.18 4.16 -10.49
N VAL A 18 -5.23 4.26 -9.16
CA VAL A 18 -4.33 3.54 -8.28
C VAL A 18 -5.17 2.82 -7.24
N ASP A 19 -5.16 1.50 -7.31
CA ASP A 19 -5.74 0.67 -6.27
C ASP A 19 -4.72 0.43 -5.16
N ILE A 20 -5.23 0.30 -3.94
CA ILE A 20 -4.43 -0.02 -2.76
C ILE A 20 -4.95 -1.32 -2.13
N ALA A 21 -4.03 -2.25 -1.93
CA ALA A 21 -4.31 -3.50 -1.21
C ALA A 21 -3.20 -3.80 -0.21
N VAL A 22 -3.54 -4.50 0.86
CA VAL A 22 -2.61 -4.89 1.93
C VAL A 22 -2.10 -6.29 1.63
N ALA A 23 -0.77 -6.45 1.53
CA ALA A 23 -0.11 -7.73 1.35
C ALA A 23 0.41 -8.33 2.66
N ALA A 24 0.57 -7.51 3.71
CA ALA A 24 0.82 -7.96 5.07
C ALA A 24 0.51 -6.83 6.07
N ILE A 25 0.08 -7.15 7.29
CA ILE A 25 -0.13 -6.16 8.35
C ILE A 25 -0.02 -6.83 9.73
N THR A 26 0.57 -6.12 10.70
CA THR A 26 0.56 -6.54 12.12
C THR A 26 -0.81 -6.27 12.75
N ASP A 27 -1.18 -7.02 13.78
CA ASP A 27 -2.50 -6.88 14.45
C ASP A 27 -2.80 -5.46 14.97
N ASP A 28 -1.76 -4.74 15.37
CA ASP A 28 -1.87 -3.35 15.83
C ASP A 28 -1.73 -2.31 14.72
N GLY A 29 -1.58 -2.74 13.46
CA GLY A 29 -1.46 -1.89 12.28
C GLY A 29 -0.17 -1.08 12.21
N ARG A 30 0.81 -1.26 13.11
CA ARG A 30 2.03 -0.44 13.14
C ARG A 30 2.88 -0.61 11.89
N ARG A 31 2.89 -1.83 11.33
CA ARG A 31 3.75 -2.21 10.21
C ARG A 31 2.91 -2.97 9.19
N MET A 32 3.02 -2.57 7.94
CA MET A 32 2.29 -3.20 6.85
C MET A 32 3.13 -3.25 5.58
N LYS A 33 2.73 -4.13 4.67
CA LYS A 33 3.18 -4.17 3.29
C LYS A 33 1.99 -3.82 2.42
N VAL A 34 2.14 -2.80 1.60
CA VAL A 34 1.08 -2.27 0.75
C VAL A 34 1.46 -2.50 -0.70
N ARG A 35 0.50 -2.95 -1.51
CA ARG A 35 0.61 -3.07 -2.95
C ARG A 35 -0.28 -2.01 -3.61
N ASN A 36 0.36 -1.14 -4.37
CA ASN A 36 -0.29 -0.19 -5.25
C ASN A 36 -0.29 -0.72 -6.68
N THR A 37 -1.47 -0.79 -7.29
CA THR A 37 -1.65 -1.23 -8.68
C THR A 37 -2.11 -0.04 -9.51
N PHE A 38 -1.29 0.35 -10.48
CA PHE A 38 -1.52 1.51 -11.34
C PHE A 38 -2.14 1.04 -12.65
N CYS A 39 -3.36 1.48 -12.93
CA CYS A 39 -4.10 1.11 -14.14
C CYS A 39 -4.40 2.36 -14.97
N LYS A 40 -4.12 2.29 -16.27
CA LYS A 40 -4.49 3.32 -17.25
C LYS A 40 -6.02 3.45 -17.34
N GLU A 41 -6.52 4.50 -17.98
CA GLU A 41 -7.98 4.73 -18.15
C GLU A 41 -8.67 3.59 -18.93
N ASP A 42 -7.94 2.90 -19.82
CA ASP A 42 -8.42 1.71 -20.55
C ASP A 42 -8.33 0.40 -19.74
N GLY A 43 -7.87 0.48 -18.48
CA GLY A 43 -7.68 -0.66 -17.59
C GLY A 43 -6.35 -1.40 -17.77
N ALA A 44 -5.48 -0.97 -18.69
CA ALA A 44 -4.17 -1.60 -18.85
C ALA A 44 -3.27 -1.37 -17.63
N LEU A 45 -2.57 -2.42 -17.20
CA LEU A 45 -1.63 -2.35 -16.08
C LEU A 45 -0.40 -1.51 -16.48
N ALA A 46 -0.18 -0.40 -15.79
CA ALA A 46 0.98 0.46 -15.98
C ALA A 46 2.14 0.06 -15.05
N ALA A 47 1.86 -0.12 -13.76
CA ALA A 47 2.87 -0.49 -12.77
C ALA A 47 2.29 -1.18 -11.55
N VAL A 48 3.13 -1.93 -10.83
CA VAL A 48 2.85 -2.44 -9.50
C VAL A 48 3.99 -2.01 -8.58
N VAL A 49 3.65 -1.39 -7.45
CA VAL A 49 4.60 -0.97 -6.41
C VAL A 49 4.21 -1.65 -5.10
N GLU A 50 5.15 -2.36 -4.49
CA GLU A 50 4.99 -2.97 -3.17
C GLU A 50 6.00 -2.34 -2.20
N SER A 51 5.50 -1.70 -1.15
CA SER A 51 6.30 -0.99 -0.16
C SER A 51 6.01 -1.45 1.25
N VAL A 52 7.02 -1.35 2.12
CA VAL A 52 6.84 -1.54 3.56
C VAL A 52 6.54 -0.19 4.21
N VAL A 53 5.40 -0.10 4.89
CA VAL A 53 4.92 1.12 5.56
C VAL A 53 4.94 0.93 7.07
N LEU A 54 5.36 1.98 7.79
CA LEU A 54 5.40 2.03 9.25
C LEU A 54 4.69 3.28 9.74
N TRP A 55 3.84 3.10 10.74
CA TRP A 55 3.33 4.21 11.55
C TRP A 55 4.42 4.68 12.51
N PHE A 56 4.55 6.00 12.62
CA PHE A 56 5.70 6.61 13.27
C PHE A 56 5.27 7.82 14.08
N ASP A 57 5.68 7.87 15.34
CA ASP A 57 5.59 9.06 16.17
C ASP A 57 6.73 9.99 15.76
N LEU A 58 6.39 11.12 15.14
CA LEU A 58 7.36 12.09 14.66
C LEU A 58 8.11 12.80 15.80
N ALA A 59 7.47 12.98 16.96
CA ALA A 59 8.08 13.64 18.12
C ALA A 59 9.03 12.68 18.84
N ALA A 60 8.58 11.47 19.14
CA ALA A 60 9.39 10.46 19.82
C ALA A 60 10.37 9.73 18.88
N ARG A 61 10.27 9.95 17.57
CA ARG A 61 11.07 9.33 16.50
C ARG A 61 11.12 7.80 16.59
N LYS A 62 9.98 7.18 16.85
CA LYS A 62 9.87 5.72 16.99
C LYS A 62 8.62 5.17 16.31
N PRO A 63 8.64 3.90 15.85
CA PRO A 63 7.44 3.24 15.39
C PRO A 63 6.37 3.20 16.48
N THR A 64 5.13 3.46 16.10
CA THR A 64 3.97 3.45 17.00
C THR A 64 2.75 2.89 16.26
N PRO A 65 1.76 2.29 16.94
CA PRO A 65 0.49 1.98 16.30
C PRO A 65 -0.23 3.25 15.80
N PRO A 66 -0.99 3.18 14.69
CA PRO A 66 -1.90 4.23 14.27
C PRO A 66 -2.94 4.60 15.35
N PRO A 67 -3.58 5.78 15.24
CA PRO A 67 -4.84 6.05 15.92
C PRO A 67 -5.86 4.92 15.67
N PRO A 68 -6.65 4.48 16.68
CA PRO A 68 -7.49 3.28 16.57
C PRO A 68 -8.43 3.27 15.35
N ALA A 69 -9.07 4.40 15.03
CA ALA A 69 -9.95 4.49 13.87
C ALA A 69 -9.21 4.22 12.54
N LEU A 70 -7.96 4.70 12.40
CA LEU A 70 -7.15 4.44 11.21
C LEU A 70 -6.61 3.02 11.19
N ARG A 71 -6.25 2.47 12.35
CA ARG A 71 -5.89 1.05 12.47
C ARG A 71 -7.00 0.17 11.92
N ASP A 72 -8.23 0.42 12.33
CA ASP A 72 -9.38 -0.40 11.95
C ASP A 72 -9.68 -0.27 10.45
N VAL A 73 -9.49 0.91 9.86
CA VAL A 73 -9.54 1.10 8.40
C VAL A 73 -8.49 0.24 7.69
N TRP A 74 -7.24 0.25 8.14
CA TRP A 74 -6.17 -0.56 7.54
C TRP A 74 -6.42 -2.07 7.67
N LEU A 75 -6.93 -2.52 8.82
CA LEU A 75 -7.29 -3.94 9.04
C LEU A 75 -8.47 -4.39 8.17
N GLY A 76 -9.35 -3.46 7.79
CA GLY A 76 -10.49 -3.68 6.90
C GLY A 76 -10.20 -3.46 5.41
N CYS A 77 -9.00 -3.01 5.03
CA CYS A 77 -8.64 -2.83 3.62
C CYS A 77 -8.63 -4.14 2.84
N ALA A 78 -8.83 -4.04 1.52
CA ALA A 78 -8.69 -5.18 0.62
C ALA A 78 -7.30 -5.83 0.79
N ARG A 79 -7.27 -7.16 0.85
CA ARG A 79 -6.02 -7.94 0.96
C ARG A 79 -5.61 -8.42 -0.42
N THR A 80 -4.31 -8.54 -0.65
CA THR A 80 -3.80 -9.22 -1.85
C THR A 80 -4.03 -10.73 -1.74
N ASP A 81 -4.07 -11.42 -2.88
CA ASP A 81 -4.27 -12.88 -2.91
C ASP A 81 -3.15 -13.65 -2.20
N ASP A 82 -1.94 -13.08 -2.19
CA ASP A 82 -0.74 -13.58 -1.53
C ASP A 82 -0.51 -12.97 -0.14
N PHE A 83 -1.57 -12.51 0.52
CA PHE A 83 -1.49 -11.90 1.86
C PHE A 83 -0.82 -12.83 2.88
N VAL A 84 0.06 -12.27 3.70
CA VAL A 84 0.69 -12.96 4.83
C VAL A 84 0.50 -12.20 6.15
N SER A 85 0.26 -12.92 7.24
CA SER A 85 0.29 -12.34 8.59
C SER A 85 1.73 -12.14 9.06
N TRP A 86 2.00 -11.03 9.75
CA TRP A 86 3.31 -10.70 10.35
C TRP A 86 3.30 -10.77 11.86
#